data_AF-A0A0R1U8Q2-F1
#
_entry.id   AF-A0A0R1U8Q2-F1
#
_cell.length_a   1.000
_cell.length_b   1.000
_cell.length_c   1.000
_cell.angle_alpha   90.00
_cell.angle_beta   90.00
_cell.angle_gamma   90.00
#
_symmetry.space_group_name_H-M   'P 1'
#
loop_
_entity.id
_entity.type
_entity.pdbx_description
1 polymer ?
#
loop_
_entity_poly.entity_id
_entity_poly.type
_entity_poly.pdbx_seq_one_letter_code
_entity_poly.pdbx_strand_id
1 'polypeptide(L)'
;MTNKFGSVDVEVEKDDVKVTNDGTTITAKSELKNKFSQYKNQLGEMTRNISEDSAPDDPENDSSSNNEVNTDKSDDASKADGQGNGNKANQVFDDHEMIVAALVDDAKASSTLGKINLIKSTIQKDQSSDPKKIPTDDYINGFYRDKNSVNIAYNLSTSSYKKYYLNDDSDRIKVKWGGPGRENMPSMYKSKKDLMKKYGAYKEDIDQILRGIQYNKSHSKEVFQRVTNGQ
;
A
#
# COMPACT_ATOMS: atom_id res chain seq x y z
N MET A 1 -7.45 21.98 35.68
CA MET A 1 -8.17 20.98 34.87
C MET A 1 -7.51 19.64 35.15
N THR A 2 -8.12 18.78 35.96
CA THR A 2 -7.62 17.42 36.17
C THR A 2 -8.27 16.55 35.10
N ASN A 3 -7.46 15.96 34.22
CA ASN A 3 -7.96 15.04 33.20
C ASN A 3 -8.72 13.90 33.90
N LYS A 4 -9.93 13.59 33.42
CA LYS A 4 -10.80 12.52 33.96
C LYS A 4 -10.30 11.11 33.61
N PHE A 5 -9.30 11.03 32.74
CA PHE A 5 -8.52 9.83 32.44
C PHE A 5 -7.24 9.89 33.28
N GLY A 6 -6.99 8.87 34.10
CA GLY A 6 -5.78 8.80 34.93
C GLY A 6 -4.50 8.92 34.10
N SER A 7 -3.39 9.29 34.75
CA SER A 7 -2.07 9.27 34.12
C SER A 7 -1.65 7.83 33.84
N VAL A 8 -1.41 7.51 32.57
CA VAL A 8 -0.86 6.21 32.14
C VAL A 8 0.64 6.31 31.93
N ASP A 9 1.37 5.27 32.31
CA ASP A 9 2.79 5.13 32.04
C ASP A 9 3.00 4.23 30.82
N VAL A 10 3.83 4.68 29.89
CA VAL A 10 4.11 3.95 28.64
C VAL A 10 5.58 3.55 28.60
N GLU A 11 5.83 2.26 28.47
CA GLU A 11 7.16 1.68 28.29
C GLU A 11 7.27 1.11 26.87
N VAL A 12 8.28 1.56 26.13
CA VAL A 12 8.52 1.13 24.74
C VAL A 12 9.69 0.16 24.73
N GLU A 13 9.39 -1.12 24.63
CA GLU A 13 10.40 -2.17 24.51
C GLU A 13 10.82 -2.38 23.05
N LYS A 14 11.69 -3.34 22.78
CA LYS A 14 12.18 -3.59 21.41
C LYS A 14 11.03 -3.96 20.46
N ASP A 15 10.22 -4.94 20.86
CA ASP A 15 9.19 -5.55 20.02
C ASP A 15 7.75 -5.21 20.47
N ASP A 16 7.59 -4.75 21.72
CA ASP A 16 6.29 -4.49 22.34
C ASP A 16 6.20 -3.07 22.90
N VAL A 17 4.97 -2.64 23.17
CA VAL A 17 4.65 -1.44 23.93
C VAL A 17 3.78 -1.84 25.10
N LYS A 18 4.17 -1.42 26.28
CA LYS A 18 3.48 -1.71 27.53
C LYS A 18 2.89 -0.44 28.10
N VAL A 19 1.63 -0.49 28.46
CA VAL A 19 0.90 0.60 29.11
C VAL A 19 0.52 0.15 30.52
N THR A 20 0.80 1.00 31.52
CA THR A 20 0.55 0.75 32.95
C THR A 20 -0.17 1.95 33.60
N ASN A 21 -0.55 1.81 34.88
CA ASN A 21 -1.36 2.74 35.70
C ASN A 21 -2.87 2.81 35.45
N ASP A 22 -3.40 2.18 34.41
CA ASP A 22 -4.86 1.97 34.22
C ASP A 22 -5.17 0.50 33.85
N GLY A 23 -4.42 -0.41 34.49
CA GLY A 23 -4.26 -1.81 34.06
C GLY A 23 -2.97 -2.01 33.28
N THR A 24 -2.53 -3.28 33.14
CA THR A 24 -1.34 -3.62 32.34
C THR A 24 -1.78 -4.15 30.98
N THR A 25 -1.43 -3.44 29.92
CA THR A 25 -1.63 -3.90 28.54
C THR A 25 -0.29 -3.98 27.84
N ILE A 26 0.04 -5.14 27.28
CA ILE A 26 1.23 -5.35 26.44
C ILE A 26 0.73 -5.59 25.03
N THR A 27 1.14 -4.75 24.08
CA THR A 27 0.76 -4.87 22.67
C THR A 27 2.00 -4.95 21.80
N ALA A 28 2.04 -5.91 20.88
CA ALA A 28 3.13 -6.00 19.92
C ALA A 28 3.16 -4.77 19.01
N LYS A 29 4.37 -4.27 18.70
CA LYS A 29 4.54 -3.15 17.75
C LYS A 29 4.03 -3.49 16.36
N SER A 30 4.08 -4.75 15.96
CA SER A 30 3.48 -5.23 14.70
C SER A 30 1.95 -5.06 14.70
N GLU A 31 1.30 -5.34 15.82
CA GLU A 31 -0.14 -5.15 15.98
C GLU A 31 -0.51 -3.66 16.02
N LEU A 32 0.25 -2.84 16.76
CA LEU A 32 0.08 -1.39 16.76
C LEU A 32 0.28 -0.82 15.36
N LYS A 33 1.33 -1.23 14.65
CA LYS A 33 1.60 -0.81 13.27
C LYS A 33 0.43 -1.16 12.35
N ASN A 34 -0.16 -2.35 12.49
CA ASN A 34 -1.34 -2.74 11.72
C ASN A 34 -2.55 -1.86 12.04
N LYS A 35 -2.85 -1.62 13.32
CA LYS A 35 -3.95 -0.74 13.76
C LYS A 35 -3.73 0.69 13.26
N PHE A 36 -2.56 1.30 13.47
CA PHE A 36 -2.26 2.66 13.04
C PHE A 36 -2.20 2.81 11.51
N SER A 37 -1.80 1.77 10.78
CA SER A 37 -1.82 1.80 9.31
C SER A 37 -3.23 1.98 8.75
N GLN A 38 -4.25 1.46 9.43
CA GLN A 38 -5.66 1.63 9.01
C GLN A 38 -6.13 3.09 9.14
N TYR A 39 -5.55 3.85 10.07
CA TYR A 39 -5.89 5.26 10.31
C TYR A 39 -4.97 6.25 9.60
N LYS A 40 -4.00 5.77 8.79
CA LYS A 40 -2.96 6.62 8.18
C LYS A 40 -3.53 7.79 7.37
N ASN A 41 -4.63 7.58 6.64
CA ASN A 41 -5.25 8.63 5.83
C ASN A 41 -5.94 9.68 6.71
N GLN A 42 -6.66 9.26 7.76
CA GLN A 42 -7.31 10.18 8.71
C GLN A 42 -6.28 10.96 9.54
N LEU A 43 -5.17 10.33 9.94
CA LEU A 43 -4.05 11.01 10.59
C LEU A 43 -3.42 12.03 9.64
N GLY A 44 -3.27 11.70 8.37
CA GLY A 44 -2.76 12.61 7.34
C GLY A 44 -3.66 13.83 7.13
N GLU A 45 -4.98 13.63 7.12
CA GLU A 45 -5.97 14.72 7.04
C GLU A 45 -5.99 15.58 8.31
N MET A 46 -5.96 14.96 9.50
CA MET A 46 -5.87 15.70 10.77
C MET A 46 -4.58 16.52 10.88
N THR A 47 -3.44 15.98 10.40
CA THR A 47 -2.16 16.69 10.43
C THR A 47 -2.14 17.88 9.47
N ARG A 48 -2.80 17.75 8.30
CA ARG A 48 -2.99 18.87 7.37
C ARG A 48 -3.84 19.98 7.96
N ASN A 49 -4.95 19.64 8.60
CA ASN A 49 -5.83 20.64 9.21
C ASN A 49 -5.16 21.37 10.39
N ILE A 50 -4.26 20.70 11.12
CA ILE A 50 -3.45 21.34 12.17
C ILE A 50 -2.45 22.35 11.59
N SER A 51 -1.91 22.12 10.40
CA SER A 51 -1.04 23.10 9.73
C SER A 51 -1.78 24.29 9.12
N GLU A 52 -3.11 24.20 8.99
CA GLU A 52 -3.96 25.28 8.45
C GLU A 52 -4.58 26.16 9.56
N ASP A 53 -4.67 25.67 10.79
CA ASP A 53 -5.24 26.41 11.94
C ASP A 53 -4.19 27.20 12.77
N SER A 54 -3.08 27.62 12.18
CA SER A 54 -2.10 28.50 12.84
C SER A 54 -1.52 29.55 11.91
N ALA A 55 -2.40 30.42 11.39
CA ALA A 55 -2.02 31.76 10.98
C ALA A 55 -3.15 32.72 11.39
N PRO A 56 -2.94 33.64 12.34
CA PRO A 56 -3.76 34.84 12.38
C PRO A 56 -3.43 35.69 11.17
N ASP A 57 -4.47 36.20 10.53
CA ASP A 57 -4.44 37.20 9.46
C ASP A 57 -3.51 38.37 9.81
N ASP A 58 -2.60 38.72 8.90
CA ASP A 58 -2.51 40.10 8.43
C ASP A 58 -1.84 40.16 7.03
N PRO A 59 -2.39 40.94 6.08
CA PRO A 59 -1.86 41.08 4.74
C PRO A 59 -0.96 42.32 4.70
N GLU A 60 0.30 42.19 4.31
CA GLU A 60 0.96 43.32 3.62
C GLU A 60 2.16 42.88 2.78
N ASN A 61 2.02 43.22 1.52
CA ASN A 61 3.02 43.22 0.47
C ASN A 61 4.01 44.35 0.73
N ASP A 62 5.30 44.08 0.90
CA ASP A 62 6.30 44.91 0.22
C ASP A 62 7.63 44.19 -0.04
N SER A 63 8.17 44.55 -1.20
CA SER A 63 9.38 44.05 -1.83
C SER A 63 10.66 44.57 -1.16
N SER A 64 11.73 43.78 -1.22
CA SER A 64 13.06 44.35 -1.43
C SER A 64 13.95 43.37 -2.20
N SER A 65 14.37 43.85 -3.36
CA SER A 65 15.15 43.22 -4.41
C SER A 65 16.64 43.05 -4.11
N ASN A 66 17.20 41.99 -4.71
CA ASN A 66 18.45 41.88 -5.48
C ASN A 66 19.79 42.34 -4.89
N ASN A 67 20.73 41.40 -4.88
CA ASN A 67 22.03 41.62 -5.52
C ASN A 67 22.50 40.36 -6.26
N GLU A 68 22.52 40.46 -7.59
CA GLU A 68 23.18 39.53 -8.50
C GLU A 68 24.71 39.70 -8.42
N VAL A 69 25.46 38.59 -8.58
CA VAL A 69 26.65 38.56 -9.44
C VAL A 69 26.76 37.17 -10.11
N ASN A 70 26.52 37.18 -11.42
CA ASN A 70 26.85 36.20 -12.47
C ASN A 70 28.38 35.89 -12.49
N THR A 71 28.97 34.79 -12.98
CA THR A 71 28.78 33.89 -14.14
C THR A 71 29.68 32.65 -13.92
N ASP A 72 29.27 31.43 -14.30
CA ASP A 72 29.78 30.71 -15.49
C ASP A 72 29.30 29.24 -15.58
N LYS A 73 29.17 28.79 -16.84
CA LYS A 73 28.56 27.56 -17.36
C LYS A 73 29.13 26.23 -16.82
N SER A 74 28.25 25.26 -16.57
CA SER A 74 28.25 23.95 -17.26
C SER A 74 27.01 23.12 -16.92
N ASP A 75 26.54 22.38 -17.92
CA ASP A 75 25.41 21.45 -17.90
C ASP A 75 25.64 20.26 -16.97
N ASP A 76 24.66 19.88 -16.13
CA ASP A 76 24.18 18.48 -15.99
C ASP A 76 22.97 18.40 -15.03
N ALA A 77 21.96 17.62 -15.43
CA ALA A 77 20.73 17.38 -14.69
C ALA A 77 21.01 16.47 -13.47
N SER A 78 21.05 17.07 -12.27
CA SER A 78 21.28 16.33 -11.04
C SER A 78 19.99 15.73 -10.47
N LYS A 79 19.97 14.40 -10.46
CA LYS A 79 19.09 13.52 -9.68
C LYS A 79 19.15 13.89 -8.20
N ALA A 80 17.98 14.03 -7.57
CA ALA A 80 17.90 14.12 -6.12
C ALA A 80 18.05 12.72 -5.51
N ASP A 81 19.26 12.44 -5.00
CA ASP A 81 19.58 11.31 -4.15
C ASP A 81 18.99 11.50 -2.75
N GLY A 82 17.92 10.74 -2.46
CA GLY A 82 17.43 10.54 -1.10
C GLY A 82 18.13 9.34 -0.45
N GLN A 83 19.31 9.57 0.11
CA GLN A 83 20.10 8.57 0.83
C GLN A 83 19.58 8.40 2.27
N GLY A 84 18.62 7.49 2.44
CA GLY A 84 18.25 6.93 3.74
C GLY A 84 19.10 5.70 4.04
N ASN A 85 19.98 5.81 5.03
CA ASN A 85 20.92 4.78 5.44
C ASN A 85 20.18 3.63 6.16
N GLY A 86 19.98 2.51 5.46
CA GLY A 86 19.45 1.27 6.02
C GLY A 86 19.98 0.11 5.20
N ASN A 87 20.72 -0.79 5.85
CA ASN A 87 21.39 -1.96 5.28
C ASN A 87 20.69 -2.53 4.03
N LYS A 88 21.36 -2.48 2.87
CA LYS A 88 21.03 -3.29 1.68
C LYS A 88 21.30 -4.77 2.00
N ALA A 89 20.50 -5.36 2.89
CA ALA A 89 20.20 -6.76 2.74
C ALA A 89 19.52 -6.89 1.37
N ASN A 90 19.94 -7.84 0.55
CA ASN A 90 19.17 -8.26 -0.62
C ASN A 90 17.77 -8.61 -0.12
N GLN A 91 16.82 -7.68 -0.20
CA GLN A 91 15.46 -7.91 0.23
C GLN A 91 14.86 -8.87 -0.79
N VAL A 92 14.75 -10.13 -0.40
CA VAL A 92 14.15 -11.18 -1.22
C VAL A 92 12.66 -11.13 -0.97
N PHE A 93 11.89 -10.82 -2.02
CA PHE A 93 10.44 -10.97 -1.99
C PHE A 93 10.10 -12.46 -1.95
N ASP A 94 9.16 -12.83 -1.08
CA ASP A 94 8.50 -14.14 -1.19
C ASP A 94 7.59 -14.20 -2.43
N ASP A 95 7.02 -15.37 -2.72
CA ASP A 95 6.16 -15.55 -3.88
C ASP A 95 4.97 -14.59 -3.92
N HIS A 96 4.32 -14.33 -2.78
CA HIS A 96 3.17 -13.43 -2.73
C HIS A 96 3.61 -11.97 -2.87
N GLU A 97 4.69 -11.57 -2.24
CA GLU A 97 5.29 -10.24 -2.39
C GLU A 97 5.70 -9.99 -3.85
N MET A 98 6.25 -11.01 -4.51
CA MET A 98 6.59 -10.97 -5.93
C MET A 98 5.35 -10.83 -6.82
N ILE A 99 4.27 -11.55 -6.52
CA ILE A 99 2.99 -11.40 -7.21
C ILE A 99 2.39 -10.01 -6.97
N VAL A 100 2.48 -9.47 -5.76
CA VAL A 100 2.01 -8.12 -5.44
C VAL A 100 2.81 -7.07 -6.20
N ALA A 101 4.13 -7.21 -6.27
CA ALA A 101 4.97 -6.33 -7.08
C ALA A 101 4.56 -6.38 -8.56
N ALA A 102 4.27 -7.59 -9.10
CA ALA A 102 3.75 -7.76 -10.45
C ALA A 102 2.37 -7.12 -10.65
N LEU A 103 1.46 -7.22 -9.67
CA LEU A 103 0.15 -6.56 -9.67
C LEU A 103 0.30 -5.04 -9.71
N VAL A 104 1.12 -4.48 -8.81
CA VAL A 104 1.39 -3.04 -8.74
C VAL A 104 1.97 -2.56 -10.06
N ASP A 105 2.88 -3.31 -10.66
CA ASP A 105 3.49 -2.93 -11.93
C ASP A 105 2.52 -2.87 -13.11
N ASP A 106 1.42 -3.64 -13.08
CA ASP A 106 0.34 -3.58 -14.06
C ASP A 106 -0.62 -2.40 -13.87
N ALA A 107 -0.55 -1.70 -12.73
CA ALA A 107 -1.44 -0.60 -12.42
C ALA A 107 -1.26 0.56 -13.41
N LYS A 108 -2.37 1.19 -13.81
CA LYS A 108 -2.42 2.26 -14.83
C LYS A 108 -2.04 3.63 -14.23
N ALA A 109 -0.82 3.74 -13.73
CA ALA A 109 -0.23 4.99 -13.27
C ALA A 109 1.21 5.13 -13.78
N SER A 110 1.67 6.37 -13.96
CA SER A 110 2.96 6.67 -14.60
C SER A 110 4.16 6.46 -13.67
N SER A 111 4.02 6.75 -12.37
CA SER A 111 5.09 6.62 -11.38
C SER A 111 4.95 5.35 -10.52
N THR A 112 6.07 4.85 -9.99
CA THR A 112 6.09 3.71 -9.06
C THR A 112 5.16 3.95 -7.86
N LEU A 113 5.27 5.12 -7.21
CA LEU A 113 4.42 5.47 -6.08
C LEU A 113 2.95 5.65 -6.49
N GLY A 114 2.69 6.21 -7.68
CA GLY A 114 1.33 6.32 -8.22
C GLY A 114 0.67 4.96 -8.41
N LYS A 115 1.42 3.96 -8.88
CA LYS A 115 0.95 2.58 -9.02
C LYS A 115 0.63 1.94 -7.68
N ILE A 116 1.50 2.11 -6.69
CA ILE A 116 1.29 1.63 -5.31
C ILE A 116 0.02 2.26 -4.72
N ASN A 117 -0.10 3.59 -4.80
CA ASN A 117 -1.23 4.32 -4.24
C ASN A 117 -2.55 3.95 -4.91
N LEU A 118 -2.53 3.69 -6.23
CA LEU A 118 -3.72 3.23 -6.95
C LEU A 118 -4.23 1.89 -6.39
N ILE A 119 -3.34 0.91 -6.23
CA ILE A 119 -3.73 -0.40 -5.67
C ILE A 119 -4.20 -0.28 -4.22
N LYS A 120 -3.51 0.51 -3.39
CA LYS A 120 -3.94 0.76 -2.01
C LYS A 120 -5.32 1.41 -1.93
N SER A 121 -5.60 2.40 -2.80
CA SER A 121 -6.90 3.05 -2.88
C SER A 121 -8.00 2.08 -3.30
N THR A 122 -7.73 1.19 -4.26
CA THR A 122 -8.66 0.10 -4.62
C THR A 122 -8.97 -0.79 -3.42
N ILE A 123 -7.93 -1.28 -2.72
CA ILE A 123 -8.12 -2.13 -1.53
C ILE A 123 -8.93 -1.40 -0.44
N GLN A 124 -8.70 -0.11 -0.23
CA GLN A 124 -9.48 0.67 0.74
C GLN A 124 -10.97 0.73 0.35
N LYS A 125 -11.30 0.86 -0.94
CA LYS A 125 -12.68 0.82 -1.43
C LYS A 125 -13.31 -0.56 -1.26
N ASP A 126 -12.54 -1.60 -1.57
CA ASP A 126 -12.95 -3.00 -1.37
C ASP A 126 -13.34 -3.29 0.08
N GLN A 127 -12.70 -2.61 1.03
CA GLN A 127 -12.89 -2.76 2.47
C GLN A 127 -13.88 -1.75 3.06
N SER A 128 -14.68 -1.08 2.23
CA SER A 128 -15.70 -0.13 2.69
C SER A 128 -16.71 -0.78 3.65
N SER A 129 -17.09 -0.05 4.70
CA SER A 129 -18.20 -0.44 5.58
C SER A 129 -19.57 -0.29 4.89
N ASP A 130 -19.68 0.65 3.94
CA ASP A 130 -20.87 0.85 3.11
C ASP A 130 -20.82 -0.10 1.90
N PRO A 131 -21.72 -1.11 1.81
CA PRO A 131 -21.72 -2.08 0.73
C PRO A 131 -22.00 -1.46 -0.64
N LYS A 132 -22.66 -0.29 -0.70
CA LYS A 132 -22.94 0.41 -1.96
C LYS A 132 -21.69 1.06 -2.57
N LYS A 133 -20.63 1.21 -1.79
CA LYS A 133 -19.34 1.78 -2.22
C LYS A 133 -18.32 0.70 -2.62
N ILE A 134 -18.62 -0.58 -2.37
CA ILE A 134 -17.74 -1.69 -2.74
C ILE A 134 -17.90 -1.94 -4.25
N PRO A 135 -16.81 -1.90 -5.05
CA PRO A 135 -16.90 -2.19 -6.47
C PRO A 135 -17.23 -3.66 -6.70
N THR A 136 -17.93 -3.98 -7.78
CA THR A 136 -18.19 -5.39 -8.17
C THR A 136 -17.13 -5.92 -9.12
N ASP A 137 -16.73 -5.12 -10.10
CA ASP A 137 -15.88 -5.52 -11.25
C ASP A 137 -14.39 -5.18 -11.08
N ASP A 138 -14.04 -4.32 -10.13
CA ASP A 138 -12.66 -3.92 -9.80
C ASP A 138 -12.23 -4.41 -8.40
N TYR A 139 -13.03 -5.27 -7.76
CA TYR A 139 -12.78 -5.78 -6.41
C TYR A 139 -11.61 -6.75 -6.38
N ILE A 140 -10.53 -6.39 -5.69
CA ILE A 140 -9.38 -7.29 -5.53
C ILE A 140 -9.71 -8.32 -4.46
N ASN A 141 -10.24 -9.45 -4.90
CA ASN A 141 -10.88 -10.42 -4.02
C ASN A 141 -9.90 -11.16 -3.11
N GLY A 142 -8.76 -11.57 -3.63
CA GLY A 142 -7.84 -12.40 -2.87
C GLY A 142 -6.93 -13.28 -3.71
N PHE A 143 -6.00 -13.94 -3.03
CA PHE A 143 -5.17 -15.01 -3.58
C PHE A 143 -5.91 -16.36 -3.58
N TYR A 144 -5.77 -17.09 -4.68
CA TYR A 144 -6.29 -18.45 -4.85
C TYR A 144 -5.17 -19.33 -5.42
N ARG A 145 -4.91 -20.49 -4.84
CA ARG A 145 -3.87 -21.41 -5.35
C ARG A 145 -4.49 -22.44 -6.29
N ASP A 146 -3.89 -22.57 -7.46
CA ASP A 146 -4.03 -23.73 -8.34
C ASP A 146 -2.76 -24.59 -8.22
N LYS A 147 -2.77 -25.77 -8.86
CA LYS A 147 -1.66 -26.74 -8.81
C LYS A 147 -0.27 -26.12 -9.10
N ASN A 148 -0.20 -25.23 -10.10
CA ASN A 148 1.06 -24.66 -10.60
C ASN A 148 1.05 -23.12 -10.64
N SER A 149 0.05 -22.46 -10.04
CA SER A 149 -0.07 -21.01 -10.09
C SER A 149 -0.80 -20.44 -8.89
N VAL A 150 -0.56 -19.16 -8.62
CA VAL A 150 -1.37 -18.37 -7.71
C VAL A 150 -2.17 -17.39 -8.54
N ASN A 151 -3.46 -17.22 -8.22
CA ASN A 151 -4.38 -16.37 -8.94
C ASN A 151 -4.78 -15.19 -8.05
N ILE A 152 -4.94 -14.01 -8.65
CA ILE A 152 -5.67 -12.89 -8.05
C ILE A 152 -6.97 -12.72 -8.80
N ALA A 153 -8.10 -12.83 -8.10
CA ALA A 153 -9.41 -12.51 -8.64
C ALA A 153 -9.72 -11.02 -8.49
N TYR A 154 -10.32 -10.43 -9.52
CA TYR A 154 -10.63 -9.00 -9.65
C TYR A 154 -12.13 -8.69 -9.59
N ASN A 155 -12.95 -9.62 -9.11
CA ASN A 155 -14.36 -9.39 -8.88
C ASN A 155 -14.89 -10.25 -7.73
N LEU A 156 -16.09 -9.91 -7.23
CA LEU A 156 -16.73 -10.62 -6.13
C LEU A 156 -17.06 -12.09 -6.48
N SER A 157 -17.49 -12.35 -7.72
CA SER A 157 -17.80 -13.71 -8.19
C SER A 157 -16.57 -14.55 -8.56
N THR A 158 -15.36 -13.96 -8.49
CA THR A 158 -14.08 -14.59 -8.84
C THR A 158 -13.97 -15.09 -10.29
N SER A 159 -14.91 -14.71 -11.16
CA SER A 159 -14.93 -15.14 -12.56
C SER A 159 -13.90 -14.43 -13.44
N SER A 160 -13.34 -13.31 -12.99
CA SER A 160 -12.28 -12.57 -13.67
C SER A 160 -11.02 -12.59 -12.81
N TYR A 161 -9.93 -13.18 -13.31
CA TYR A 161 -8.70 -13.31 -12.52
C TYR A 161 -7.44 -13.30 -13.41
N LYS A 162 -6.29 -13.02 -12.80
CA LYS A 162 -4.97 -13.28 -13.42
C LYS A 162 -4.30 -14.42 -12.68
N LYS A 163 -3.74 -15.37 -13.45
CA LYS A 163 -2.87 -16.43 -12.97
C LYS A 163 -1.42 -15.99 -13.05
N TYR A 164 -0.67 -16.26 -11.98
CA TYR A 164 0.75 -15.99 -11.84
C TYR A 164 1.49 -17.31 -11.67
N TYR A 165 2.39 -17.60 -12.60
CA TYR A 165 3.26 -18.77 -12.55
C TYR A 165 4.65 -18.31 -12.16
N LEU A 166 5.07 -18.68 -10.96
CA LEU A 166 6.42 -18.47 -10.45
C LEU A 166 7.14 -19.80 -10.63
N ASN A 167 7.97 -19.89 -11.67
CA ASN A 167 8.87 -21.03 -11.83
C ASN A 167 10.14 -20.71 -11.04
N ASP A 168 10.53 -21.57 -10.10
CA ASP A 168 11.67 -21.31 -9.21
C ASP A 168 12.98 -21.09 -9.98
N ASP A 169 13.20 -21.85 -11.05
CA ASP A 169 14.42 -21.78 -11.87
C ASP A 169 14.42 -20.63 -12.90
N SER A 170 13.33 -19.84 -12.98
CA SER A 170 13.21 -18.76 -13.95
C SER A 170 13.17 -17.38 -13.30
N ASP A 171 13.88 -16.42 -13.90
CA ASP A 171 13.72 -14.99 -13.59
C ASP A 171 12.37 -14.45 -14.09
N ARG A 172 11.57 -15.22 -14.84
CA ARG A 172 10.32 -14.72 -15.43
C ARG A 172 9.11 -15.19 -14.64
N ILE A 173 8.22 -14.25 -14.34
CA ILE A 173 6.85 -14.53 -13.93
C ILE A 173 6.00 -14.54 -15.20
N LYS A 174 5.28 -15.63 -15.46
CA LYS A 174 4.25 -15.67 -16.50
C LYS A 174 2.93 -15.23 -15.90
N VAL A 175 2.25 -14.29 -16.54
CA VAL A 175 0.96 -13.77 -16.13
C VAL A 175 -0.05 -14.05 -17.24
N LYS A 176 -1.18 -14.69 -16.91
CA LYS A 176 -2.24 -15.00 -17.88
C LYS A 176 -3.60 -14.60 -17.32
N TRP A 177 -4.43 -13.95 -18.13
CA TRP A 177 -5.84 -13.75 -17.79
C TRP A 177 -6.59 -15.08 -17.83
N GLY A 178 -7.51 -15.26 -16.89
CA GLY A 178 -8.48 -16.35 -16.91
C GLY A 178 -9.86 -15.85 -16.53
N GLY A 179 -10.83 -16.71 -16.79
CA GLY A 179 -12.25 -16.35 -16.76
C GLY A 179 -12.92 -16.56 -18.11
N PRO A 180 -14.28 -16.57 -18.14
CA PRO A 180 -15.04 -16.73 -19.37
C PRO A 180 -14.63 -15.72 -20.44
N GLY A 181 -14.31 -16.20 -21.64
CA GLY A 181 -13.98 -15.36 -22.79
C GLY A 181 -12.56 -14.78 -22.79
N ARG A 182 -11.68 -15.24 -21.89
CA ARG A 182 -10.27 -14.78 -21.80
C ARG A 182 -9.25 -15.87 -22.14
N GLU A 183 -9.68 -17.01 -22.66
CA GLU A 183 -8.87 -18.21 -22.88
C GLU A 183 -7.70 -17.96 -23.86
N ASN A 184 -7.96 -17.11 -24.86
CA ASN A 184 -7.04 -16.76 -25.95
C ASN A 184 -6.21 -15.50 -25.68
N MET A 185 -6.33 -14.88 -24.50
CA MET A 185 -5.51 -13.71 -24.19
C MET A 185 -4.03 -14.10 -24.12
N PRO A 186 -3.13 -13.29 -24.71
CA PRO A 186 -1.70 -13.59 -24.70
C PRO A 186 -1.15 -13.60 -23.27
N SER A 187 -0.15 -14.44 -23.04
CA SER A 187 0.59 -14.42 -21.79
C SER A 187 1.51 -13.21 -21.74
N MET A 188 1.52 -12.53 -20.61
CA MET A 188 2.48 -11.48 -20.30
C MET A 188 3.61 -12.08 -19.47
N TYR A 189 4.79 -11.45 -19.51
CA TYR A 189 5.93 -11.89 -18.73
C TYR A 189 6.58 -10.70 -18.03
N LYS A 190 7.01 -10.90 -16.79
CA LYS A 190 7.73 -9.90 -15.99
C LYS A 190 9.01 -10.49 -15.43
N SER A 191 10.08 -9.69 -15.34
CA SER A 191 11.32 -10.10 -14.67
C SER A 191 11.18 -9.96 -13.15
N LYS A 192 11.50 -11.02 -12.40
CA LYS A 192 11.56 -11.03 -10.94
C LYS A 192 12.63 -10.05 -10.47
N LYS A 193 13.82 -10.06 -11.08
CA LYS A 193 14.91 -9.12 -10.79
C LYS A 193 14.50 -7.67 -10.98
N ASP A 194 13.84 -7.33 -12.08
CA ASP A 194 13.40 -5.94 -12.32
C ASP A 194 12.35 -5.49 -11.32
N LEU A 195 11.41 -6.38 -10.95
CA LEU A 195 10.41 -6.10 -9.91
C LEU A 195 11.07 -5.87 -8.55
N MET A 196 12.01 -6.72 -8.13
CA MET A 196 12.75 -6.55 -6.88
C MET A 196 13.57 -5.26 -6.89
N LYS A 197 14.22 -4.93 -8.00
CA LYS A 197 14.97 -3.67 -8.12
C LYS A 197 14.07 -2.45 -8.01
N LYS A 198 12.91 -2.49 -8.67
CA LYS A 198 11.98 -1.35 -8.76
C LYS A 198 11.17 -1.14 -7.48
N TYR A 199 10.73 -2.22 -6.83
CA TYR A 199 9.83 -2.18 -5.68
C TYR A 199 10.50 -2.55 -4.36
N GLY A 200 11.77 -2.98 -4.34
CA GLY A 200 12.47 -3.37 -3.12
C GLY A 200 12.51 -2.26 -2.07
N ALA A 201 12.79 -1.01 -2.49
CA ALA A 201 12.73 0.15 -1.60
C ALA A 201 11.31 0.45 -1.04
N TYR A 202 10.27 -0.16 -1.61
CA TYR A 202 8.86 -0.02 -1.23
C TYR A 202 8.32 -1.30 -0.57
N LYS A 203 9.18 -2.16 -0.01
CA LYS A 203 8.75 -3.44 0.60
C LYS A 203 7.62 -3.26 1.60
N GLU A 204 7.68 -2.25 2.46
CA GLU A 204 6.60 -2.00 3.42
C GLU A 204 5.24 -1.74 2.74
N ASP A 205 5.23 -1.02 1.62
CA ASP A 205 4.02 -0.76 0.85
C ASP A 205 3.50 -2.03 0.18
N ILE A 206 4.41 -2.87 -0.35
CA ILE A 206 4.09 -4.18 -0.90
C ILE A 206 3.46 -5.07 0.18
N ASP A 207 4.03 -5.11 1.38
CA ASP A 207 3.52 -5.91 2.49
C ASP A 207 2.14 -5.41 2.96
N GLN A 208 1.89 -4.10 2.93
CA GLN A 208 0.58 -3.52 3.22
C GLN A 208 -0.47 -3.94 2.19
N ILE A 209 -0.13 -3.90 0.90
CA ILE A 209 -1.02 -4.36 -0.18
C ILE A 209 -1.29 -5.86 -0.02
N LEU A 210 -0.26 -6.67 0.24
CA LEU A 210 -0.38 -8.10 0.50
C LEU A 210 -1.39 -8.39 1.62
N ARG A 211 -1.24 -7.74 2.77
CA ARG A 211 -2.18 -7.87 3.90
C ARG A 211 -3.60 -7.48 3.53
N GLY A 212 -3.78 -6.41 2.75
CA GLY A 212 -5.08 -5.98 2.26
C GLY A 212 -5.78 -7.02 1.39
N ILE A 213 -5.05 -7.63 0.45
CA ILE A 213 -5.57 -8.70 -0.41
C ILE A 213 -5.91 -9.95 0.41
N GLN A 214 -5.10 -10.30 1.41
CA GLN A 214 -5.36 -11.41 2.31
C GLN A 214 -6.62 -11.16 3.17
N TYR A 215 -6.81 -9.92 3.64
CA TYR A 215 -8.02 -9.53 4.37
C TYR A 215 -9.27 -9.66 3.48
N ASN A 216 -9.21 -9.17 2.23
CA ASN A 216 -10.33 -9.31 1.29
C ASN A 216 -10.67 -10.78 1.05
N LYS A 217 -9.65 -11.66 1.00
CA LYS A 217 -9.84 -13.10 0.83
C LYS A 217 -10.58 -13.74 2.00
N SER A 218 -10.23 -13.38 3.24
CA SER A 218 -10.85 -13.95 4.43
C SER A 218 -12.28 -13.44 4.66
N HIS A 219 -12.62 -12.25 4.15
CA HIS A 219 -13.95 -11.63 4.32
C HIS A 219 -14.83 -11.72 3.07
N SER A 220 -14.37 -12.33 1.98
CA SER A 220 -15.06 -12.27 0.68
C SER A 220 -16.50 -12.81 0.71
N LYS A 221 -16.78 -13.82 1.55
CA LYS A 221 -18.14 -14.36 1.72
C LYS A 221 -19.08 -13.35 2.39
N GLU A 222 -18.62 -12.69 3.45
CA GLU A 222 -19.39 -11.68 4.17
C GLU A 222 -19.65 -10.48 3.27
N VAL A 223 -18.61 -10.01 2.57
CA VAL A 223 -18.72 -8.90 1.61
C VAL A 223 -19.72 -9.24 0.50
N PHE A 224 -19.64 -10.44 -0.08
CA PHE A 224 -20.59 -10.89 -1.10
C PHE A 224 -22.05 -10.82 -0.60
N GLN A 225 -22.33 -11.34 0.60
CA GLN A 225 -23.67 -11.28 1.20
C GLN A 225 -24.13 -9.84 1.44
N ARG A 226 -23.26 -8.98 1.98
CA ARG A 226 -23.58 -7.57 2.24
C ARG A 226 -23.87 -6.80 0.96
N VAL A 227 -23.13 -7.05 -0.11
CA VAL A 227 -23.35 -6.41 -1.42
C VAL A 227 -24.64 -6.94 -2.05
N THR A 228 -24.89 -8.25 -2.06
CA THR A 228 -26.12 -8.82 -2.63
C THR A 228 -27.39 -8.42 -1.86
N ASN A 229 -27.33 -8.31 -0.53
CA ASN A 229 -28.48 -7.94 0.29
C ASN A 229 -28.67 -6.41 0.43
N GLY A 230 -27.64 -5.63 0.12
CA GLY A 230 -27.65 -4.16 0.21
C GLY A 230 -28.00 -3.45 -1.10
N GLN A 231 -28.20 -4.21 -2.19
CA GLN A 231 -28.75 -3.77 -3.47
C GLN A 231 -30.27 -3.79 -3.43
#